data_AF-A0A7V2MF95-F1
#
_entry.id   AF-A0A7V2MF95-F1
#
_cell.length_a   1.000
_cell.length_b   1.000
_cell.length_c   1.000
_cell.angle_alpha   90.00
_cell.angle_beta   90.00
_cell.angle_gamma   90.00
#
_symmetry.space_group_name_H-M   'P 1'
#
loop_
_entity.id
_entity.type
_entity.pdbx_description
1 polymer ?
#
loop_
_entity_poly.entity_id
_entity_poly.type
_entity_poly.pdbx_seq_one_letter_code
_entity_poly.pdbx_strand_id
1 'polypeptide(L)'
;MSTRNTRMRIYEYLIRGREIPDERLARYLSIYSGKNAFLDFELGRVMDALESRGFRENTILIFASDNGDFAGEHHLIVKTGCLLDSMVRMPLVLSWPGGGVPQGRRENALVSHVDLAPTLLSMAQLPPLPSAQGRLLPLNASVSRRAYVYAEYGNGDPYYDWSEARQVGPASRPGEYALRTRLELEHLARRERAGHLRMIRTHTHKLIADSNGDVEFYDLAADPGELTNVHGESRYAREEQRLIALLNQPLR
;
A
#
# COMPACT_ATOMS: atom_id res chain seq x y z
N MET A 1 -0.98 4.65 24.15
CA MET A 1 -0.79 4.42 22.69
C MET A 1 -0.07 3.10 22.46
N SER A 2 -0.69 1.98 22.85
CA SER A 2 -0.10 0.63 22.78
C SER A 2 -0.55 -0.14 21.53
N THR A 3 -1.21 0.52 20.57
CA THR A 3 -1.97 -0.13 19.49
C THR A 3 -1.24 -0.15 18.14
N ARG A 4 0.02 0.29 18.06
CA ARG A 4 0.80 0.30 16.81
C ARG A 4 2.08 -0.52 16.99
N ASN A 5 2.50 -1.19 15.93
CA ASN A 5 3.75 -1.94 15.89
C ASN A 5 4.94 -1.02 16.14
N THR A 6 6.05 -1.63 16.52
CA THR A 6 7.26 -0.92 16.92
C THR A 6 7.80 -0.07 15.78
N ARG A 7 7.66 -0.52 14.52
CA ARG A 7 8.16 0.21 13.35
C ARG A 7 7.45 1.53 13.13
N MET A 8 6.12 1.55 13.26
CA MET A 8 5.31 2.76 13.13
C MET A 8 5.60 3.75 14.24
N ARG A 9 5.83 3.27 15.46
CA ARG A 9 6.24 4.11 16.59
C ARG A 9 7.63 4.72 16.39
N ILE A 10 8.58 3.93 15.87
CA ILE A 10 9.90 4.43 15.49
C ILE A 10 9.76 5.50 14.41
N TYR A 11 8.93 5.28 13.40
CA TYR A 11 8.76 6.25 12.33
C TYR A 11 8.14 7.57 12.83
N GLU A 12 7.08 7.48 13.64
CA GLU A 12 6.47 8.65 14.29
C GLU A 12 7.48 9.43 15.15
N TYR A 13 8.36 8.73 15.88
CA TYR A 13 9.46 9.33 16.63
C TYR A 13 10.45 10.05 15.70
N LEU A 14 10.90 9.39 14.63
CA LEU A 14 11.88 9.95 13.71
C LEU A 14 11.38 11.23 13.04
N ILE A 15 10.09 11.30 12.67
CA ILE A 15 9.55 12.47 11.97
C ILE A 15 8.86 13.48 12.89
N ARG A 16 8.64 13.13 14.16
CA ARG A 16 7.87 13.93 15.14
C ARG A 16 6.48 14.32 14.61
N GLY A 17 5.77 13.33 14.09
CA GLY A 17 4.54 13.52 13.33
C GLY A 17 3.42 14.25 14.07
N ARG A 18 3.28 13.97 15.37
CA ARG A 18 2.28 14.62 16.26
C ARG A 18 2.57 16.10 16.53
N GLU A 19 3.79 16.54 16.28
CA GLU A 19 4.24 17.90 16.53
C GLU A 19 4.15 18.78 15.28
N ILE A 20 3.65 18.23 14.16
CA ILE A 20 3.42 19.00 12.93
C ILE A 20 2.25 19.96 13.18
N PRO A 21 2.44 21.29 13.06
CA PRO A 21 1.34 22.23 13.22
C PRO A 21 0.28 22.06 12.13
N ASP A 22 -1.00 22.23 12.47
CA ASP A 22 -2.13 22.05 11.55
C ASP A 22 -1.98 22.89 10.27
N GLU A 23 -1.51 24.13 10.37
CA GLU A 23 -1.27 24.99 9.20
C GLU A 23 -0.24 24.38 8.24
N ARG A 24 0.82 23.77 8.78
CA ARG A 24 1.85 23.11 7.98
C ARG A 24 1.30 21.84 7.33
N LEU A 25 0.51 21.06 8.06
CA LEU A 25 -0.13 19.87 7.53
C LEU A 25 -1.12 20.26 6.41
N ALA A 26 -1.98 21.25 6.64
CA ALA A 26 -2.91 21.75 5.63
C ALA A 26 -2.19 22.23 4.36
N ARG A 27 -1.08 22.95 4.52
CA ARG A 27 -0.23 23.35 3.39
C ARG A 27 0.36 22.15 2.65
N TYR A 28 0.85 21.15 3.37
CA TYR A 28 1.37 19.91 2.78
C TYR A 28 0.28 19.19 1.96
N LEU A 29 -0.93 19.05 2.51
CA LEU A 29 -2.06 18.43 1.83
C LEU A 29 -2.50 19.23 0.61
N SER A 30 -2.53 20.56 0.70
CA SER A 30 -2.83 21.43 -0.45
C SER A 30 -1.84 21.21 -1.61
N ILE A 31 -0.54 21.11 -1.31
CA ILE A 31 0.49 20.82 -2.32
C ILE A 31 0.32 19.41 -2.87
N TYR A 32 0.04 18.42 -2.01
CA TYR A 32 -0.20 17.03 -2.43
C TYR A 32 -1.39 16.93 -3.39
N SER A 33 -2.53 17.54 -3.05
CA SER A 33 -3.71 17.63 -3.92
C SER A 33 -3.42 18.38 -5.22
N GLY A 34 -2.63 19.47 -5.17
CA GLY A 34 -2.21 20.19 -6.38
C GLY A 34 -1.37 19.33 -7.33
N LYS A 35 -0.48 18.48 -6.80
CA LYS A 35 0.29 17.52 -7.61
C LYS A 35 -0.62 16.46 -8.25
N ASN A 36 -1.62 15.97 -7.52
CA ASN A 36 -2.59 15.02 -8.08
C ASN A 36 -3.42 15.66 -9.20
N ALA A 37 -3.86 16.91 -9.02
CA ALA A 37 -4.59 17.65 -10.05
C ALA A 37 -3.72 17.88 -11.30
N PHE A 38 -2.43 18.19 -11.12
CA PHE A 38 -1.50 18.31 -12.24
C PHE A 38 -1.33 16.97 -12.99
N LEU A 39 -1.17 15.86 -12.27
CA LEU A 39 -1.06 14.54 -12.87
C LEU A 39 -2.32 14.16 -13.66
N ASP A 40 -3.50 14.44 -13.11
CA ASP A 40 -4.79 14.20 -13.78
C ASP A 40 -4.91 15.00 -15.08
N PHE A 41 -4.52 16.28 -15.07
CA PHE A 41 -4.46 17.12 -16.25
C PHE A 41 -3.51 16.55 -17.33
N GLU A 42 -2.31 16.12 -16.95
CA GLU A 42 -1.35 15.53 -17.88
C GLU A 42 -1.81 14.17 -18.42
N LEU A 43 -2.53 13.37 -17.63
CA LEU A 43 -3.17 12.14 -18.10
C LEU A 43 -4.23 12.44 -19.15
N GLY A 44 -5.03 13.50 -18.96
CA GLY A 44 -5.97 14.01 -19.97
C GLY A 44 -5.28 14.28 -21.31
N ARG A 45 -4.13 14.96 -21.29
CA ARG A 45 -3.35 15.23 -22.52
C ARG A 45 -2.89 13.96 -23.23
N VAL A 46 -2.52 12.91 -22.48
CA VAL A 46 -2.17 11.61 -23.07
C VAL A 46 -3.39 10.97 -23.73
N MET A 47 -4.56 11.02 -23.07
CA MET A 47 -5.80 10.48 -23.63
C MET A 47 -6.23 11.23 -24.90
N ASP A 48 -6.22 12.56 -24.90
CA ASP A 48 -6.52 13.39 -26.08
C ASP A 48 -5.58 13.05 -27.26
N ALA A 49 -4.31 12.81 -26.95
CA ALA A 49 -3.29 12.45 -27.94
C ALA A 49 -3.47 11.04 -28.52
N LEU A 50 -4.08 10.11 -27.77
CA LEU A 50 -4.48 8.78 -28.26
C LEU A 50 -5.75 8.87 -29.12
N GLU A 51 -6.72 9.68 -28.71
CA GLU A 51 -7.99 9.88 -29.42
C GLU A 51 -7.78 10.59 -30.76
N SER A 52 -7.08 11.73 -30.78
CA SER A 52 -6.82 12.52 -31.99
C SER A 52 -6.04 11.76 -33.08
N ARG A 53 -5.31 10.70 -32.69
CA ARG A 53 -4.57 9.83 -33.62
C ARG A 53 -5.29 8.52 -33.94
N GLY A 54 -6.49 8.29 -33.41
CA GLY A 54 -7.29 7.09 -33.65
C GLY A 54 -6.75 5.82 -32.97
N PHE A 55 -5.87 5.93 -31.97
CA PHE A 55 -5.28 4.78 -31.27
C PHE A 55 -6.09 4.31 -30.06
N ARG A 56 -7.10 5.08 -29.64
CA ARG A 56 -7.84 4.87 -28.38
C ARG A 56 -8.45 3.47 -28.25
N GLU A 57 -9.05 2.96 -29.33
CA GLU A 57 -9.70 1.65 -29.37
C GLU A 57 -8.70 0.49 -29.25
N ASN A 58 -7.48 0.66 -29.76
CA ASN A 58 -6.43 -0.36 -29.75
C ASN A 58 -5.36 -0.11 -28.66
N THR A 59 -5.72 0.63 -27.62
CA THR A 59 -4.81 0.93 -26.50
C THR A 59 -5.43 0.49 -25.18
N ILE A 60 -4.71 -0.36 -24.44
CA ILE A 60 -5.01 -0.66 -23.04
C ILE A 60 -4.38 0.44 -22.19
N LEU A 61 -5.22 1.21 -21.49
CA LEU A 61 -4.78 2.21 -20.52
C LEU A 61 -4.91 1.64 -19.10
N ILE A 62 -3.81 1.69 -18.34
CA ILE A 62 -3.79 1.41 -16.90
C ILE A 62 -3.30 2.66 -16.19
N PHE A 63 -4.09 3.15 -15.24
CA PHE A 63 -3.65 4.12 -14.25
C PHE A 63 -3.56 3.44 -12.89
N ALA A 64 -2.39 3.48 -12.28
CA ALA A 64 -2.13 2.91 -10.96
C ALA A 64 -1.03 3.69 -10.23
N SER A 65 -0.89 3.46 -8.93
CA SER A 65 0.26 3.91 -8.13
C SER A 65 1.04 2.70 -7.63
N ASP A 66 2.36 2.77 -7.50
CA ASP A 66 3.18 1.67 -6.99
C ASP A 66 2.92 1.39 -5.50
N ASN A 67 2.73 2.45 -4.72
CA ASN A 67 2.36 2.49 -3.31
C ASN A 67 1.62 3.80 -3.01
N GLY A 68 1.25 4.00 -1.74
CA GLY A 68 0.59 5.20 -1.28
C GLY A 68 1.45 6.14 -0.46
N ASP A 69 0.77 7.10 0.13
CA ASP A 69 1.33 8.10 1.03
C ASP A 69 0.41 8.20 2.24
N PHE A 70 0.97 8.44 3.43
CA PHE A 70 0.11 8.64 4.59
C PHE A 70 -0.72 9.90 4.45
N ALA A 71 -0.24 10.90 3.72
CA ALA A 71 -0.98 12.14 3.50
C ALA A 71 -1.60 12.69 4.80
N GLY A 72 -0.85 12.68 5.91
CA GLY A 72 -1.29 13.14 7.23
C GLY A 72 -1.97 12.08 8.10
N GLU A 73 -2.41 10.95 7.54
CA GLU A 73 -3.00 9.85 8.28
C GLU A 73 -2.03 9.30 9.32
N HIS A 74 -2.57 8.86 10.45
CA HIS A 74 -1.79 8.36 11.59
C HIS A 74 -0.77 9.36 12.18
N HIS A 75 -0.89 10.66 11.87
CA HIS A 75 0.11 11.69 12.13
C HIS A 75 1.42 11.47 11.36
N LEU A 76 1.35 10.80 10.22
CA LEU A 76 2.50 10.52 9.39
C LEU A 76 2.34 11.20 8.03
N ILE A 77 3.48 11.46 7.41
CA ILE A 77 3.57 11.99 6.04
C ILE A 77 4.66 11.22 5.31
N VAL A 78 4.61 11.27 3.98
CA VAL A 78 5.50 10.53 3.07
C VAL A 78 5.42 9.02 3.25
N LYS A 79 5.96 8.26 2.30
CA LYS A 79 5.98 6.81 2.40
C LYS A 79 6.97 6.30 3.45
N THR A 80 6.62 5.16 4.06
CA THR A 80 7.51 4.39 4.93
C THR A 80 7.22 2.91 4.77
N GLY A 81 8.04 2.07 5.42
CA GLY A 81 7.79 0.64 5.48
C GLY A 81 6.64 0.24 6.39
N CYS A 82 5.40 0.33 5.92
CA CYS A 82 4.24 -0.25 6.60
C CYS A 82 3.20 -0.81 5.60
N LEU A 83 2.21 -1.54 6.12
CA LEU A 83 1.17 -2.20 5.33
C LEU A 83 -0.25 -1.73 5.69
N LEU A 84 -0.37 -0.52 6.24
CA LEU A 84 -1.67 0.15 6.44
C LEU A 84 -2.29 0.53 5.08
N ASP A 85 -3.62 0.72 5.04
CA ASP A 85 -4.36 0.98 3.80
C ASP A 85 -3.84 2.25 3.11
N SER A 86 -3.39 3.26 3.85
CA SER A 86 -2.75 4.47 3.29
C SER A 86 -1.51 4.15 2.44
N MET A 87 -0.83 3.02 2.66
CA MET A 87 0.33 2.57 1.87
C MET A 87 0.00 1.56 0.78
N VAL A 88 -1.02 0.71 0.97
CA VAL A 88 -1.23 -0.48 0.10
C VAL A 88 -2.56 -0.47 -0.68
N ARG A 89 -3.52 0.38 -0.33
CA ARG A 89 -4.80 0.52 -1.05
C ARG A 89 -4.75 1.63 -2.10
N MET A 90 -4.21 1.31 -3.27
CA MET A 90 -3.97 2.29 -4.34
C MET A 90 -5.07 2.37 -5.39
N PRO A 91 -5.17 3.49 -6.13
CA PRO A 91 -6.03 3.56 -7.30
C PRO A 91 -5.57 2.55 -8.34
N LEU A 92 -6.53 1.89 -9.00
CA LEU A 92 -6.32 1.10 -10.20
C LEU A 92 -7.50 1.34 -11.15
N VAL A 93 -7.23 1.94 -12.29
CA VAL A 93 -8.20 2.14 -13.38
C VAL A 93 -7.66 1.45 -14.62
N LEU A 94 -8.47 0.59 -15.23
CA LEU A 94 -8.19 -0.10 -16.48
C LEU A 94 -9.22 0.33 -17.51
N SER A 95 -8.78 0.72 -18.71
CA SER A 95 -9.69 1.01 -19.82
C SER A 95 -9.17 0.48 -21.15
N TRP A 96 -10.01 -0.27 -21.85
CA TRP A 96 -9.77 -0.69 -23.22
C TRP A 96 -11.11 -0.86 -23.96
N PRO A 97 -11.64 0.21 -24.58
CA PRO A 97 -12.94 0.21 -25.26
C PRO A 97 -13.02 -0.85 -26.37
N GLY A 98 -12.00 -0.94 -27.22
CA GLY A 98 -11.99 -1.86 -28.36
C GLY A 98 -11.72 -3.33 -28.02
N GLY A 99 -11.35 -3.67 -26.78
CA GLY A 99 -11.05 -5.04 -26.35
C GLY A 99 -11.94 -5.58 -25.23
N GLY A 100 -13.12 -4.99 -25.03
CA GLY A 100 -14.17 -5.59 -24.20
C GLY A 100 -14.00 -5.42 -22.68
N VAL A 101 -13.13 -4.51 -22.22
CA VAL A 101 -13.12 -4.10 -20.80
C VAL A 101 -14.43 -3.35 -20.50
N PRO A 102 -15.22 -3.72 -19.47
CA PRO A 102 -16.45 -3.03 -19.15
C PRO A 102 -16.23 -1.54 -18.82
N GLN A 103 -16.97 -0.67 -19.49
CA GLN A 103 -16.88 0.78 -19.29
C GLN A 103 -17.79 1.24 -18.15
N GLY A 104 -17.35 2.26 -17.39
CA GLY A 104 -18.12 2.84 -16.28
C GLY A 104 -18.37 1.90 -15.09
N ARG A 105 -17.73 0.73 -15.08
CA ARG A 105 -17.91 -0.28 -14.03
C ARG A 105 -16.97 -0.03 -12.86
N ARG A 106 -17.52 0.04 -11.65
CA ARG A 106 -16.75 -0.04 -10.41
C ARG A 106 -16.72 -1.48 -9.90
N GLU A 107 -15.53 -2.00 -9.67
CA GLU A 107 -15.32 -3.33 -9.09
C GLU A 107 -14.80 -3.17 -7.65
N ASN A 108 -15.41 -3.90 -6.72
CA ASN A 108 -15.05 -3.87 -5.31
C ASN A 108 -14.18 -5.07 -4.91
N ALA A 109 -13.88 -5.99 -5.83
CA ALA A 109 -13.01 -7.13 -5.57
C ALA A 109 -11.60 -6.72 -5.10
N LEU A 110 -11.03 -7.54 -4.22
CA LEU A 110 -9.65 -7.39 -3.80
C LEU A 110 -8.71 -7.82 -4.93
N VAL A 111 -7.75 -6.96 -5.27
CA VAL A 111 -6.76 -7.19 -6.33
C VAL A 111 -5.37 -6.76 -5.85
N SER A 112 -4.32 -7.18 -6.55
CA SER A 112 -2.92 -6.85 -6.24
C SER A 112 -2.17 -6.53 -7.53
N HIS A 113 -1.09 -5.74 -7.45
CA HIS A 113 -0.30 -5.37 -8.64
C HIS A 113 0.26 -6.57 -9.39
N VAL A 114 0.53 -7.68 -8.69
CA VAL A 114 0.99 -8.93 -9.34
C VAL A 114 -0.04 -9.50 -10.32
N ASP A 115 -1.31 -9.07 -10.26
CA ASP A 115 -2.38 -9.46 -11.17
C ASP A 115 -2.29 -8.79 -12.54
N LEU A 116 -1.59 -7.67 -12.65
CA LEU A 116 -1.54 -6.89 -13.89
C LEU A 116 -0.86 -7.68 -15.01
N ALA A 117 0.29 -8.30 -14.72
CA ALA A 117 1.04 -9.07 -15.71
C ALA A 117 0.23 -10.24 -16.32
N PRO A 118 -0.32 -11.19 -15.54
CA PRO A 118 -1.14 -12.27 -16.11
C PRO A 118 -2.39 -11.75 -16.82
N THR A 119 -2.99 -10.66 -16.33
CA THR A 119 -4.16 -10.05 -16.98
C THR A 119 -3.81 -9.49 -18.35
N LEU A 120 -2.73 -8.71 -18.45
CA LEU A 120 -2.29 -8.10 -19.71
C LEU A 120 -1.89 -9.16 -20.75
N LEU A 121 -1.21 -10.23 -20.33
CA LEU A 121 -0.90 -11.34 -21.23
C LEU A 121 -2.15 -12.04 -21.74
N SER A 122 -3.12 -12.29 -20.85
CA SER A 122 -4.41 -12.85 -21.25
C SER A 122 -5.17 -11.94 -22.22
N MET A 123 -5.14 -10.62 -22.00
CA MET A 123 -5.77 -9.63 -22.90
C MET A 123 -5.08 -9.57 -24.26
N ALA A 124 -3.75 -9.70 -24.28
CA ALA A 124 -2.94 -9.75 -25.49
C ALA A 124 -2.94 -11.13 -26.18
N GLN A 125 -3.66 -12.12 -25.65
CA GLN A 125 -3.69 -13.51 -26.14
C GLN A 125 -2.29 -14.16 -26.17
N LEU A 126 -1.43 -13.77 -25.23
CA LEU A 126 -0.09 -14.31 -25.06
C LEU A 126 -0.07 -15.45 -24.04
N PRO A 127 0.93 -16.35 -24.09
CA PRO A 127 1.07 -17.43 -23.12
C PRO A 127 1.16 -16.90 -21.67
N PRO A 128 0.64 -17.66 -20.68
CA PRO A 128 0.74 -17.28 -19.28
C PRO A 128 2.20 -17.29 -18.80
N LEU A 129 2.49 -16.50 -17.77
CA LEU A 129 3.78 -16.53 -17.07
C LEU A 129 3.79 -17.67 -16.05
N PRO A 130 4.61 -18.72 -16.22
CA PRO A 130 4.57 -19.90 -15.34
C PRO A 130 4.85 -19.59 -13.86
N SER A 131 5.65 -18.56 -13.58
CA SER A 131 6.02 -18.13 -12.23
C SER A 131 5.21 -16.93 -11.71
N ALA A 132 4.16 -16.51 -12.42
CA ALA A 132 3.33 -15.42 -11.95
C ALA A 132 2.44 -15.87 -10.78
N GLN A 133 2.53 -15.14 -9.67
CA GLN A 133 1.72 -15.38 -8.47
C GLN A 133 0.33 -14.70 -8.56
N GLY A 134 0.20 -13.75 -9.49
CA GLY A 134 -1.04 -13.02 -9.71
C GLY A 134 -2.14 -13.84 -10.37
N ARG A 135 -3.35 -13.32 -10.27
CA ARG A 135 -4.55 -13.88 -10.92
C ARG A 135 -5.07 -12.88 -11.94
N LEU A 136 -5.94 -13.32 -12.84
CA LEU A 136 -6.63 -12.40 -13.74
C LEU A 136 -7.47 -11.40 -12.93
N LEU A 137 -7.46 -10.12 -13.34
CA LEU A 137 -8.37 -9.12 -12.80
C LEU A 137 -9.82 -9.55 -13.09
N PRO A 138 -10.78 -9.29 -12.17
CA PRO A 138 -12.16 -9.71 -12.30
C PRO A 138 -12.97 -8.79 -13.23
N LEU A 139 -12.59 -8.78 -14.52
CA LEU A 139 -13.19 -7.96 -15.56
C LEU A 139 -14.58 -8.45 -15.99
N ASN A 140 -14.96 -9.68 -15.63
CA ASN A 140 -16.28 -10.24 -15.89
C ASN A 140 -16.70 -11.22 -14.76
N ALA A 141 -17.83 -11.90 -14.94
CA ALA A 141 -18.36 -12.83 -13.94
C ALA A 141 -17.63 -14.18 -13.89
N SER A 142 -16.94 -14.60 -14.96
CA SER A 142 -16.26 -15.90 -15.00
C SER A 142 -14.94 -15.92 -14.23
N VAL A 143 -14.34 -14.76 -13.99
CA VAL A 143 -13.13 -14.64 -13.17
C VAL A 143 -13.50 -14.62 -11.69
N SER A 144 -12.98 -15.60 -10.93
CA SER A 144 -13.20 -15.70 -9.49
C SER A 144 -12.60 -14.52 -8.72
N ARG A 145 -13.25 -14.11 -7.63
CA ARG A 145 -12.80 -13.03 -6.76
C ARG A 145 -12.09 -13.63 -5.55
N ARG A 146 -10.90 -13.14 -5.23
CA ARG A 146 -10.15 -13.62 -4.05
C ARG A 146 -10.82 -13.11 -2.77
N ALA A 147 -10.76 -13.91 -1.72
CA ALA A 147 -11.29 -13.54 -0.40
C ALA A 147 -10.37 -12.59 0.39
N TYR A 148 -9.08 -12.54 0.02
CA TYR A 148 -8.07 -11.71 0.68
C TYR A 148 -6.94 -11.33 -0.28
N VAL A 149 -6.20 -10.28 0.05
CA VAL A 149 -4.93 -9.90 -0.59
C VAL A 149 -3.78 -10.04 0.39
N TYR A 150 -2.60 -10.26 -0.18
CA TYR A 150 -1.35 -10.38 0.51
C TYR A 150 -0.40 -9.25 0.09
N ALA A 151 0.38 -8.73 1.02
CA ALA A 151 1.45 -7.78 0.76
C ALA A 151 2.61 -8.02 1.72
N GLU A 152 3.82 -7.65 1.28
CA GLU A 152 5.04 -7.78 2.06
C GLU A 152 5.82 -6.47 2.06
N TYR A 153 6.65 -6.32 3.07
CA TYR A 153 7.62 -5.25 3.16
C TYR A 153 8.87 -5.70 3.91
N GLY A 154 10.04 -5.25 3.46
CA GLY A 154 11.33 -5.66 4.00
C GLY A 154 11.90 -6.87 3.26
N ASN A 155 13.21 -7.09 3.43
CA ASN A 155 13.96 -8.13 2.72
C ASN A 155 14.44 -9.25 3.67
N GLY A 156 13.94 -9.27 4.91
CA GLY A 156 14.35 -10.24 5.93
C GLY A 156 15.66 -9.92 6.64
N ASP A 157 16.24 -8.73 6.42
CA ASP A 157 17.38 -8.26 7.23
C ASP A 157 16.96 -8.20 8.72
N PRO A 158 17.92 -8.19 9.68
CA PRO A 158 17.59 -8.01 11.09
C PRO A 158 16.64 -6.84 11.35
N TYR A 159 15.74 -6.98 12.32
CA TYR A 159 14.76 -5.93 12.62
C TYR A 159 15.43 -4.58 12.94
N TYR A 160 14.80 -3.46 12.56
CA TYR A 160 15.29 -2.11 12.84
C TYR A 160 14.69 -1.60 14.15
N ASP A 161 15.51 -1.51 15.19
CA ASP A 161 15.03 -1.28 16.54
C ASP A 161 15.22 0.17 17.06
N TRP A 162 14.80 0.39 18.31
CA TRP A 162 14.95 1.68 18.96
C TRP A 162 16.40 2.10 19.19
N SER A 163 17.34 1.16 19.29
CA SER A 163 18.75 1.48 19.47
C SER A 163 19.30 2.14 18.21
N GLU A 164 18.99 1.59 17.03
CA GLU A 164 19.35 2.16 15.74
C GLU A 164 18.64 3.50 15.50
N ALA A 165 17.34 3.59 15.79
CA ALA A 165 16.58 4.83 15.64
C ALA A 165 17.14 5.98 16.50
N ARG A 166 17.64 5.67 17.71
CA ARG A 166 18.20 6.67 18.63
C ARG A 166 19.60 7.14 18.25
N GLN A 167 20.35 6.37 17.44
CA GLN A 167 21.64 6.81 16.91
C GLN A 167 21.49 8.00 15.96
N VAL A 168 20.42 8.01 15.16
CA VAL A 168 20.08 9.13 14.26
C VAL A 168 19.36 10.25 15.02
N GLY A 169 18.44 9.88 15.92
CA GLY A 169 17.60 10.83 16.62
C GLY A 169 16.42 11.33 15.77
N PRO A 170 15.50 12.10 16.38
CA PRO A 170 14.33 12.61 15.68
C PRO A 170 14.71 13.84 14.84
N ALA A 171 13.88 14.14 13.84
CA ALA A 171 14.04 15.31 13.00
C ALA A 171 14.08 16.61 13.82
N SER A 172 15.00 17.51 13.50
CA SER A 172 15.10 18.82 14.17
C SER A 172 13.82 19.65 14.00
N ARG A 173 13.13 19.48 12.88
CA ARG A 173 11.84 20.11 12.58
C ARG A 173 10.77 19.03 12.37
N PRO A 174 9.58 19.15 13.01
CA PRO A 174 8.48 18.21 12.79
C PRO A 174 8.08 18.09 11.32
N GLY A 175 7.91 16.85 10.87
CA GLY A 175 7.57 16.49 9.51
C GLY A 175 8.73 16.55 8.50
N GLU A 176 9.97 16.83 8.94
CA GLU A 176 11.11 16.69 8.04
C GLU A 176 11.61 15.25 8.02
N TYR A 177 11.89 14.77 6.81
CA TYR A 177 12.70 13.59 6.61
C TYR A 177 14.15 14.05 6.52
N ALA A 178 14.96 13.73 7.52
CA ALA A 178 16.36 14.09 7.48
C ALA A 178 17.09 13.15 6.51
N LEU A 179 17.16 13.49 5.23
CA LEU A 179 18.07 12.89 4.23
C LEU A 179 19.10 13.93 3.79
N ARG A 180 19.69 14.61 4.76
CA ARG A 180 20.68 15.66 4.56
C ARG A 180 22.10 15.10 4.52
N THR A 181 22.32 13.91 5.08
CA THR A 181 23.65 13.30 5.23
C THR A 181 23.71 11.86 4.71
N ARG A 182 24.93 11.40 4.41
CA ARG A 182 25.18 10.00 4.02
C ARG A 182 24.77 9.00 5.11
N LEU A 183 24.99 9.35 6.38
CA LEU A 183 24.60 8.53 7.53
C LEU A 183 23.09 8.26 7.51
N GLU A 184 22.29 9.30 7.29
CA GLU A 184 20.83 9.18 7.22
C GLU A 184 20.35 8.33 6.04
N LEU A 185 21.02 8.40 4.89
CA LEU A 185 20.72 7.54 3.72
C LEU A 185 21.03 6.06 4.00
N GLU A 186 22.15 5.78 4.68
CA GLU A 186 22.50 4.41 5.09
C GLU A 186 21.47 3.88 6.10
N HIS A 187 21.02 4.69 7.05
CA HIS A 187 19.95 4.33 7.98
C HIS A 187 18.61 4.10 7.28
N LEU A 188 18.26 4.93 6.27
CA LEU A 188 17.07 4.71 5.46
C LEU A 188 17.17 3.34 4.77
N ALA A 189 18.24 3.10 4.02
CA ALA A 189 18.42 1.84 3.29
C ALA A 189 18.40 0.63 4.24
N ARG A 190 19.02 0.75 5.42
CA ARG A 190 18.99 -0.25 6.48
C ARG A 190 17.58 -0.53 6.98
N ARG A 191 16.77 0.50 7.23
CA ARG A 191 15.37 0.38 7.67
C ARG A 191 14.47 -0.25 6.60
N GLU A 192 14.64 0.13 5.34
CA GLU A 192 13.80 -0.39 4.26
C GLU A 192 13.99 -1.90 4.04
N ARG A 193 15.21 -2.40 4.25
CA ARG A 193 15.48 -3.85 4.17
C ARG A 193 15.11 -4.61 5.44
N ALA A 194 15.02 -3.92 6.58
CA ALA A 194 14.83 -4.53 7.88
C ALA A 194 13.51 -5.28 8.02
N GLY A 195 13.58 -6.40 8.71
CA GLY A 195 12.46 -7.26 9.04
C GLY A 195 11.76 -7.83 7.81
N HIS A 196 10.61 -8.45 8.08
CA HIS A 196 9.77 -9.02 7.04
C HIS A 196 8.31 -8.89 7.49
N LEU A 197 7.71 -7.74 7.14
CA LEU A 197 6.29 -7.52 7.36
C LEU A 197 5.51 -8.28 6.31
N ARG A 198 4.48 -8.97 6.76
CA ARG A 198 3.54 -9.68 5.90
C ARG A 198 2.14 -9.31 6.34
N MET A 199 1.24 -9.15 5.37
CA MET A 199 -0.14 -8.76 5.60
C MET A 199 -1.10 -9.73 4.93
N ILE A 200 -2.20 -10.05 5.61
CA ILE A 200 -3.43 -10.50 4.98
C ILE A 200 -4.51 -9.44 5.18
N ARG A 201 -5.11 -8.96 4.10
CA ARG A 201 -6.26 -8.05 4.15
C ARG A 201 -7.47 -8.67 3.47
N THR A 202 -8.58 -8.71 4.18
CA THR A 202 -9.91 -9.08 3.68
C THR A 202 -10.77 -7.82 3.57
N HIS A 203 -12.05 -7.95 3.18
CA HIS A 203 -12.95 -6.80 3.20
C HIS A 203 -13.20 -6.23 4.59
N THR A 204 -13.19 -7.06 5.62
CA THR A 204 -13.64 -6.70 6.97
C THR A 204 -12.52 -6.70 8.01
N HIS A 205 -11.42 -7.39 7.76
CA HIS A 205 -10.30 -7.49 8.71
C HIS A 205 -8.95 -7.44 8.01
N LYS A 206 -7.96 -6.93 8.73
CA LYS A 206 -6.55 -6.95 8.32
C LYS A 206 -5.69 -7.50 9.45
N LEU A 207 -4.73 -8.34 9.09
CA LEU A 207 -3.66 -8.81 9.95
C LEU A 207 -2.32 -8.39 9.34
N ILE A 208 -1.44 -7.82 10.14
CA ILE A 208 -0.04 -7.52 9.80
C ILE A 208 0.85 -8.19 10.85
N ALA A 209 1.88 -8.91 10.42
CA ALA A 209 2.89 -9.46 11.33
C ALA A 209 4.29 -9.12 10.83
N ASP A 210 5.17 -8.69 11.73
CA ASP A 210 6.60 -8.45 11.46
C ASP A 210 7.46 -9.59 12.05
N SER A 211 8.67 -9.75 11.55
CA SER A 211 9.62 -10.78 11.98
C SER A 211 10.14 -10.59 13.41
N ASN A 212 9.91 -9.43 14.03
CA ASN A 212 10.23 -9.17 15.44
C ASN A 212 9.17 -9.69 16.42
N GLY A 213 8.07 -10.26 15.92
CA GLY A 213 6.95 -10.77 16.72
C GLY A 213 5.82 -9.76 16.94
N ASP A 214 5.93 -8.53 16.44
CA ASP A 214 4.83 -7.58 16.48
C ASP A 214 3.70 -8.05 15.56
N VAL A 215 2.47 -8.02 16.09
CA VAL A 215 1.25 -8.34 15.36
C VAL A 215 0.25 -7.20 15.52
N GLU A 216 -0.35 -6.80 14.40
CA GLU A 216 -1.48 -5.89 14.35
C GLU A 216 -2.68 -6.60 13.73
N PHE A 217 -3.82 -6.53 14.40
CA PHE A 217 -5.08 -7.05 13.89
C PHE A 217 -6.16 -5.96 13.97
N TYR A 218 -6.79 -5.65 12.84
CA TYR A 218 -7.75 -4.56 12.70
C TYR A 218 -9.10 -5.09 12.19
N ASP A 219 -10.19 -4.67 12.85
CA ASP A 219 -11.56 -4.80 12.36
C ASP A 219 -11.88 -3.58 11.47
N LEU A 220 -11.70 -3.74 10.16
CA LEU A 220 -11.89 -2.66 9.19
C LEU A 220 -13.37 -2.26 9.00
N ALA A 221 -14.30 -3.11 9.45
CA ALA A 221 -15.73 -2.78 9.38
C ALA A 221 -16.11 -1.78 10.48
N ALA A 222 -15.56 -1.96 11.68
CA ALA A 222 -15.76 -1.04 12.81
C ALA A 222 -14.75 0.12 12.83
N ASP A 223 -13.53 -0.11 12.37
CA ASP A 223 -12.39 0.81 12.40
C ASP A 223 -11.68 0.83 11.03
N PRO A 224 -12.29 1.45 10.01
CA PRO A 224 -11.69 1.56 8.67
C PRO A 224 -10.40 2.39 8.65
N GLY A 225 -10.11 3.14 9.72
CA GLY A 225 -8.91 3.97 9.87
C GLY A 225 -7.77 3.28 10.59
N GLU A 226 -7.90 1.99 10.94
CA GLU A 226 -6.82 1.18 11.53
C GLU A 226 -6.19 1.84 12.78
N LEU A 227 -7.03 2.41 13.64
CA LEU A 227 -6.60 3.16 14.82
C LEU A 227 -6.43 2.26 16.06
N THR A 228 -7.16 1.15 16.09
CA THR A 228 -7.29 0.23 17.23
C THR A 228 -6.85 -1.16 16.83
N ASN A 229 -5.64 -1.54 17.26
CA ASN A 229 -5.19 -2.92 17.18
C ASN A 229 -5.90 -3.76 18.24
N VAL A 230 -6.69 -4.71 17.77
CA VAL A 230 -7.51 -5.63 18.56
C VAL A 230 -6.88 -7.04 18.67
N HIS A 231 -5.58 -7.16 18.37
CA HIS A 231 -4.81 -8.39 18.51
C HIS A 231 -4.95 -8.98 19.92
N GLY A 232 -5.26 -10.28 20.00
CA GLY A 232 -5.39 -11.01 21.26
C GLY A 232 -6.71 -10.80 22.01
N GLU A 233 -7.62 -9.97 21.49
CA GLU A 233 -8.96 -9.83 22.08
C GLU A 233 -9.81 -11.08 21.83
N SER A 234 -10.37 -11.65 22.89
CA SER A 234 -11.10 -12.94 22.84
C SER A 234 -12.27 -12.96 21.85
N ARG A 235 -12.97 -11.83 21.67
CA ARG A 235 -14.07 -11.70 20.69
C ARG A 235 -13.64 -11.90 19.24
N TYR A 236 -12.38 -11.65 18.92
CA TYR A 236 -11.81 -11.72 17.58
C TYR A 236 -10.98 -12.98 17.32
N ALA A 237 -10.70 -13.77 18.36
CA ALA A 237 -9.75 -14.89 18.32
C ALA A 237 -9.94 -15.85 17.13
N ARG A 238 -11.20 -16.17 16.77
CA ARG A 238 -11.48 -17.07 15.64
C ARG A 238 -11.04 -16.48 14.30
N GLU A 239 -11.35 -15.21 14.07
CA GLU A 239 -11.01 -14.54 12.81
C GLU A 239 -9.51 -14.27 12.74
N GLU A 240 -8.92 -13.80 13.83
CA GLU A 240 -7.48 -13.63 13.94
C GLU A 240 -6.70 -14.92 13.62
N GLN A 241 -7.07 -16.05 14.24
CA GLN A 241 -6.45 -17.35 13.95
C GLN A 241 -6.61 -17.76 12.49
N ARG A 242 -7.77 -17.48 11.87
CA ARG A 242 -8.00 -17.73 10.44
C ARG A 242 -7.03 -16.94 9.57
N LEU A 243 -6.83 -15.66 9.88
CA LEU A 243 -5.92 -14.77 9.13
C LEU A 243 -4.46 -15.15 9.34
N ILE A 244 -4.06 -15.55 10.57
CA ILE A 244 -2.72 -16.09 10.87
C ILE A 244 -2.46 -17.37 10.06
N ALA A 245 -3.45 -18.26 9.99
CA ALA A 245 -3.32 -19.49 9.20
C ALA A 245 -3.13 -19.18 7.70
N LEU A 246 -3.84 -18.18 7.15
CA LEU A 246 -3.65 -17.72 5.77
C LEU A 246 -2.28 -17.10 5.53
N LEU A 247 -1.78 -16.28 6.48
CA LEU A 247 -0.48 -15.62 6.40
C LEU A 247 0.69 -16.60 6.31
N ASN A 248 0.55 -17.77 6.96
CA ASN A 248 1.57 -18.81 7.00
C ASN A 248 1.45 -19.86 5.88
N GLN A 249 0.49 -19.71 4.97
CA GLN A 249 0.44 -20.58 3.79
C GLN A 249 1.60 -20.23 2.85
N PRO A 250 2.22 -21.24 2.20
CA PRO A 250 3.19 -20.98 1.14
C PRO A 250 2.55 -20.12 0.04
N LEU A 251 3.26 -19.08 -0.37
CA LEU A 251 2.89 -18.34 -1.58
C LEU A 251 3.02 -19.30 -2.77
N ARG A 252 1.98 -19.35 -3.60
CA ARG A 252 1.97 -20.14 -4.83
C ARG A 252 2.78 -19.46 -5.92
#